data_AF-A0A515KN60-F1
#
_entry.id   AF-A0A515KN60-F1
#
_cell.length_a   1.000
_cell.length_b   1.000
_cell.length_c   1.000
_cell.angle_alpha   90.00
_cell.angle_beta   90.00
_cell.angle_gamma   90.00
#
_symmetry.space_group_name_H-M   'P 1'
#
loop_
_entity.id
_entity.type
_entity.pdbx_description
1 polymer ?
#
loop_
_entity_poly.entity_id
_entity_poly.type
_entity_poly.pdbx_seq_one_letter_code
_entity_poly.pdbx_strand_id
1 'polypeptide(L)'
;MTDAVVDDIVALLPQLLQALEFFARHLDPPAFGTVMQQIGAPDHALQAALLRLTGWPDQFGHLRGTLQSASDAALAAFAGLRAVEDREGD
;
A
#
# COMPACT_ATOMS: atom_id res chain seq x y z
N MET A 1 -24.20 -2.78 7.23
CA MET A 1 -22.76 -3.09 7.10
C MET A 1 -22.48 -4.26 8.02
N THR A 2 -21.88 -5.34 7.53
CA THR A 2 -21.55 -6.51 8.36
C THR A 2 -20.29 -6.24 9.17
N ASP A 3 -20.18 -6.82 10.35
CA ASP A 3 -19.05 -6.63 11.28
C ASP A 3 -17.70 -6.93 10.60
N ALA A 4 -17.64 -8.04 9.84
CA ALA A 4 -16.45 -8.43 9.07
C ALA A 4 -16.00 -7.37 8.04
N VAL A 5 -16.94 -6.69 7.35
CA VAL A 5 -16.59 -5.64 6.39
C VAL A 5 -16.00 -4.43 7.11
N VAL A 6 -16.52 -4.10 8.30
CA VAL A 6 -15.97 -3.00 9.12
C VAL A 6 -14.58 -3.36 9.62
N ASP A 7 -14.39 -4.56 10.12
CA ASP A 7 -13.08 -5.05 10.61
C ASP A 7 -12.03 -5.02 9.50
N ASP A 8 -12.41 -5.41 8.28
CA ASP A 8 -11.51 -5.38 7.14
C ASP A 8 -11.16 -3.95 6.70
N ILE A 9 -12.11 -3.02 6.75
CA ILE A 9 -11.86 -1.59 6.52
C ILE A 9 -10.89 -1.04 7.56
N VAL A 10 -11.12 -1.35 8.84
CA VAL A 10 -10.28 -0.90 9.96
C VAL A 10 -8.88 -1.51 9.88
N ALA A 11 -8.74 -2.73 9.35
CA ALA A 11 -7.44 -3.33 9.11
C ALA A 11 -6.71 -2.71 7.90
N LEU A 12 -7.43 -2.37 6.82
CA LEU A 12 -6.83 -1.91 5.57
C LEU A 12 -6.51 -0.41 5.54
N LEU A 13 -7.46 0.44 5.93
CA LEU A 13 -7.33 1.89 5.79
C LEU A 13 -6.07 2.46 6.46
N PRO A 14 -5.69 2.04 7.68
CA PRO A 14 -4.46 2.53 8.30
C PRO A 14 -3.22 2.18 7.47
N GLN A 15 -3.14 0.97 6.90
CA GLN A 15 -1.99 0.56 6.10
C GLN A 15 -1.91 1.35 4.80
N LEU A 16 -3.05 1.59 4.14
CA LEU A 16 -3.11 2.38 2.92
C LEU A 16 -2.70 3.84 3.17
N LEU A 17 -3.18 4.45 4.25
CA LEU A 17 -2.81 5.82 4.61
C LEU A 17 -1.34 5.94 4.98
N GLN A 18 -0.79 4.97 5.72
CA GLN A 18 0.64 4.93 6.03
C GLN A 18 1.50 4.80 4.77
N ALA A 19 1.09 3.98 3.81
CA ALA A 19 1.76 3.88 2.52
C ALA A 19 1.79 5.22 1.77
N LEU A 20 0.66 5.93 1.71
CA LEU A 20 0.58 7.24 1.05
C LEU A 20 1.39 8.32 1.78
N GLU A 21 1.35 8.32 3.10
CA GLU A 21 2.14 9.21 3.97
C GLU A 21 3.63 9.01 3.76
N PHE A 22 4.07 7.75 3.56
CA PHE A 22 5.46 7.46 3.24
C PHE A 22 5.91 8.23 1.99
N PHE A 23 5.21 8.08 0.88
CA PHE A 23 5.55 8.76 -0.37
C PHE A 23 5.49 10.29 -0.22
N ALA A 24 4.53 10.81 0.54
CA ALA A 24 4.41 12.25 0.73
C ALA A 24 5.55 12.86 1.55
N ARG A 25 6.17 12.10 2.47
CA ARG A 25 7.13 12.64 3.44
C ARG A 25 8.58 12.25 3.20
N HIS A 26 8.83 11.11 2.55
CA HIS A 26 10.17 10.54 2.47
C HIS A 26 10.74 10.53 1.05
N LEU A 27 9.98 11.03 0.06
CA LEU A 27 10.42 11.12 -1.32
C LEU A 27 11.28 12.39 -1.50
N ASP A 28 12.47 12.36 -0.91
CA ASP A 28 13.52 13.35 -1.07
C ASP A 28 14.61 12.78 -2.01
N PRO A 29 14.72 13.25 -3.27
CA PRO A 29 15.63 12.70 -4.26
C PRO A 29 17.10 12.51 -3.79
N PRO A 30 17.76 13.48 -3.13
CA PRO A 30 19.13 13.29 -2.62
C PRO A 30 19.27 12.25 -1.51
N ALA A 31 18.20 11.95 -0.76
CA ALA A 31 18.23 10.98 0.34
C ALA A 31 17.60 9.64 -0.04
N PHE A 32 17.21 9.45 -1.30
CA PHE A 32 16.40 8.35 -1.79
C PHE A 32 16.93 6.96 -1.38
N GLY A 33 18.20 6.66 -1.68
CA GLY A 33 18.80 5.36 -1.32
C GLY A 33 18.85 5.11 0.19
N THR A 34 19.04 6.16 1.00
CA THR A 34 19.03 6.02 2.48
C THR A 34 17.63 5.76 3.01
N VAL A 35 16.62 6.45 2.45
CA VAL A 35 15.21 6.25 2.78
C VAL A 35 14.78 4.83 2.42
N MET A 36 15.16 4.34 1.23
CA MET A 36 14.77 3.00 0.77
C MET A 36 15.38 1.88 1.62
N GLN A 37 16.62 2.02 2.11
CA GLN A 37 17.17 1.04 3.06
C GLN A 37 16.49 1.05 4.44
N GLN A 38 15.97 2.20 4.88
CA GLN A 38 15.35 2.35 6.20
C GLN A 38 13.86 1.95 6.20
N ILE A 39 13.21 1.97 5.03
CA ILE A 39 11.77 1.81 4.95
C ILE A 39 11.29 0.41 5.36
N GLY A 40 12.14 -0.61 5.20
CA GLY A 40 11.73 -2.00 5.38
C GLY A 40 10.68 -2.42 4.34
N ALA A 41 9.58 -3.03 4.79
CA ALA A 41 8.55 -3.58 3.90
C ALA A 41 7.11 -3.19 4.32
N PRO A 42 6.76 -1.88 4.34
CA PRO A 42 5.41 -1.42 4.68
C PRO A 42 4.36 -1.89 3.67
N ASP A 43 4.77 -2.12 2.43
CA ASP A 43 3.99 -2.71 1.35
C ASP A 43 3.53 -4.15 1.67
N HIS A 44 4.29 -4.93 2.45
CA HIS A 44 3.85 -6.27 2.86
C HIS A 44 2.62 -6.22 3.78
N ALA A 45 2.58 -5.26 4.70
CA ALA A 45 1.43 -5.09 5.59
C ALA A 45 0.18 -4.65 4.81
N LEU A 46 0.36 -3.75 3.83
CA LEU A 46 -0.71 -3.38 2.91
C LEU A 46 -1.18 -4.56 2.06
N GLN A 47 -0.28 -5.36 1.50
CA GLN A 47 -0.61 -6.55 0.71
C GLN A 47 -1.38 -7.60 1.54
N ALA A 48 -0.96 -7.84 2.78
CA ALA A 48 -1.65 -8.76 3.68
C ALA A 48 -3.06 -8.26 4.04
N ALA A 49 -3.22 -6.95 4.28
CA ALA A 49 -4.52 -6.36 4.54
C ALA A 49 -5.44 -6.40 3.30
N LEU A 50 -4.88 -6.26 2.10
CA LEU A 50 -5.62 -6.29 0.84
C LEU A 50 -6.31 -7.63 0.58
N LEU A 51 -5.67 -8.74 0.97
CA LEU A 51 -6.24 -10.09 0.85
C LEU A 51 -7.57 -10.24 1.60
N ARG A 52 -7.80 -9.43 2.65
CA ARG A 52 -9.02 -9.47 3.46
C ARG A 52 -10.25 -9.01 2.71
N LEU A 53 -10.08 -8.23 1.64
CA LEU A 53 -11.19 -7.82 0.77
C LEU A 53 -11.79 -8.98 -0.04
N THR A 54 -11.11 -10.12 -0.08
CA THR A 54 -11.55 -11.32 -0.81
C THR A 54 -12.83 -11.86 -0.18
N GLY A 55 -13.85 -12.10 -1.00
CA GLY A 55 -15.12 -12.67 -0.53
C GLY A 55 -16.09 -11.65 0.08
N TRP A 56 -15.78 -10.35 0.02
CA TRP A 56 -16.75 -9.32 0.36
C TRP A 56 -18.04 -9.45 -0.48
N PRO A 57 -19.23 -9.26 0.14
CA PRO A 57 -20.50 -9.29 -0.56
C PRO A 57 -20.58 -8.27 -1.72
N ASP A 58 -21.27 -8.62 -2.80
CA ASP A 58 -21.37 -7.78 -4.02
C ASP A 58 -21.96 -6.39 -3.75
N GLN A 59 -22.81 -6.24 -2.74
CA GLN A 59 -23.34 -4.94 -2.30
C GLN A 59 -22.24 -3.95 -1.87
N PHE A 60 -21.03 -4.41 -1.55
CA PHE A 60 -19.85 -3.58 -1.25
C PHE A 60 -18.84 -3.55 -2.40
N GLY A 61 -19.17 -4.11 -3.57
CA GLY A 61 -18.26 -4.29 -4.70
C GLY A 61 -17.64 -2.98 -5.20
N HIS A 62 -18.38 -1.87 -5.18
CA HIS A 62 -17.84 -0.56 -5.56
C HIS A 62 -16.77 -0.08 -4.58
N LEU A 63 -17.05 -0.12 -3.27
CA LEU A 63 -16.08 0.27 -2.24
C LEU A 63 -14.85 -0.64 -2.26
N ARG A 64 -15.06 -1.96 -2.38
CA ARG A 64 -13.99 -2.95 -2.57
C ARG A 64 -13.10 -2.58 -3.75
N GLY A 65 -13.70 -2.27 -4.90
CA GLY A 65 -12.97 -1.88 -6.11
C GLY A 65 -12.12 -0.63 -5.93
N THR A 66 -12.65 0.40 -5.26
CA THR A 66 -11.90 1.63 -4.96
C THR A 66 -10.73 1.36 -4.03
N LEU A 67 -10.93 0.60 -2.95
CA LEU A 67 -9.88 0.23 -1.99
C LEU A 67 -8.80 -0.63 -2.66
N GLN A 68 -9.20 -1.56 -3.52
CA GLN A 68 -8.30 -2.40 -4.30
C GLN A 68 -7.42 -1.55 -5.23
N SER A 69 -8.05 -0.71 -6.06
CA SER A 69 -7.34 0.15 -7.02
C SER A 69 -6.37 1.11 -6.34
N ALA A 70 -6.74 1.68 -5.20
CA ALA A 70 -5.86 2.58 -4.46
C ALA A 70 -4.65 1.84 -3.85
N SER A 71 -4.88 0.64 -3.32
CA SER A 71 -3.82 -0.20 -2.77
C SER A 71 -2.86 -0.68 -3.85
N ASP A 72 -3.38 -1.10 -5.00
CA ASP A 72 -2.57 -1.54 -6.15
C ASP A 72 -1.67 -0.40 -6.66
N ALA A 73 -2.19 0.83 -6.71
CA ALA A 73 -1.40 2.00 -7.09
C ALA A 73 -0.27 2.28 -6.09
N ALA A 74 -0.53 2.17 -4.78
CA ALA A 74 0.49 2.34 -3.74
C ALA A 74 1.56 1.24 -3.81
N LEU A 75 1.16 -0.02 -4.00
CA LEU A 75 2.09 -1.16 -4.15
C LEU A 75 2.94 -1.02 -5.42
N ALA A 76 2.36 -0.59 -6.54
CA ALA A 76 3.08 -0.33 -7.77
C ALA A 76 4.13 0.79 -7.60
N ALA A 77 3.80 1.84 -6.83
CA ALA A 77 4.76 2.89 -6.50
C ALA A 77 5.95 2.34 -5.70
N PHE A 78 5.72 1.51 -4.66
CA PHE A 78 6.80 0.86 -3.92
C PHE A 78 7.70 -0.01 -4.80
N ALA A 79 7.09 -0.82 -5.67
CA ALA A 79 7.83 -1.66 -6.61
C ALA A 79 8.67 -0.82 -7.59
N GLY A 80 8.11 0.28 -8.10
CA GLY A 80 8.81 1.21 -8.98
C GLY A 80 10.01 1.87 -8.30
N LEU A 81 9.87 2.31 -7.04
CA LEU A 81 10.97 2.90 -6.28
C LEU A 81 12.10 1.90 -6.02
N ARG A 82 11.78 0.67 -5.61
CA ARG A 82 12.80 -0.39 -5.42
C ARG A 82 13.51 -0.75 -6.71
N ALA A 83 12.80 -0.77 -7.84
CA ALA A 83 13.42 -1.03 -9.14
C ALA A 83 14.39 0.08 -9.58
N VAL A 84 14.26 1.31 -9.06
CA VAL A 84 15.25 2.39 -9.28
C VAL A 84 16.50 2.14 -8.42
N GLU A 85 16.33 1.78 -7.15
CA GLU A 85 17.44 1.42 -6.25
C GLU A 85 18.27 0.26 -6.82
N ASP A 86 17.61 -0.80 -7.29
CA ASP A 86 18.28 -1.96 -7.90
C ASP A 86 19.02 -1.63 -9.21
N ARG A 87 18.69 -0.50 -9.85
CA ARG A 87 19.30 -0.04 -11.11
C ARG A 87 20.37 1.05 -10.92
N GLU A 88 20.60 1.55 -9.70
CA GLU A 88 21.77 2.39 -9.40
C GLU A 88 23.04 1.51 -9.37
N GLY A 89 23.54 1.15 -10.56
CA GLY A 89 24.75 0.36 -10.76
C GLY A 89 25.19 0.21 -12.22
N ASP A 90 24.77 1.10 -13.13
CA ASP A 90 25.29 1.20 -14.50
C ASP A 90 25.63 2.66 -14.87
#